data_AF-A0A2P5N4M4-F1
#
_entry.id   AF-A0A2P5N4M4-F1
#
_cell.length_a   1.000
_cell.length_b   1.000
_cell.length_c   1.000
_cell.angle_alpha   90.00
_cell.angle_beta   90.00
_cell.angle_gamma   90.00
#
_symmetry.space_group_name_H-M   'P 1'
#
loop_
_entity.id
_entity.type
_entity.pdbx_description
1 polymer ?
#
loop_
_entity_poly.entity_id
_entity_poly.type
_entity_poly.pdbx_seq_one_letter_code
_entity_poly.pdbx_strand_id
1 'polypeptide(L)'
;MENSYFIPNPEPPRSISRNLISPFDLEIDRLIEAPRARSQFNLDGSGLSVAVLDTGLRVTHKCFEGRVISTMNFTNDDNGNIDIVTDYNGHGTNVTGIIAADSKDERRGIAPRSNVIPLKVLPAPSFDPILNALQWVYDNTERLNITVANLSLGAPGINYMNDTQAGKDYPELLELLNGLVTKRVAVVIAAGNDYFRFQQEGMTVPAIFRQVISVGAVYDASFGPRAYRNGASAISTHADQITPFSQRLAKETSPDCYTDVFSPGAAATSAGAAHDDDTSIQDGTSQAAPTVAGVILLLQQYYIRVKGTRPSVSLLQDMLRTTSSWIFDGDDEDDNVKHTNHKYPRINAFQSLVALHKAIQLGTI
;
A
#
# COMPACT_ATOMS: atom_id res chain seq x y z
N MET A 1 -31.56 0.70 -6.45
CA MET A 1 -31.06 1.41 -5.27
C MET A 1 -29.71 1.95 -5.67
N GLU A 2 -29.60 3.26 -5.87
CA GLU A 2 -28.28 3.89 -6.02
C GLU A 2 -27.53 3.60 -4.74
N ASN A 3 -26.58 2.66 -4.79
CA ASN A 3 -25.60 2.50 -3.73
C ASN A 3 -24.88 3.85 -3.65
N SER A 4 -25.16 4.65 -2.62
CA SER A 4 -24.43 5.89 -2.40
C SER A 4 -22.98 5.51 -2.04
N TYR A 5 -22.11 5.52 -3.04
CA TYR A 5 -20.70 5.13 -2.94
C TYR A 5 -19.89 6.24 -2.29
N PHE A 6 -20.08 6.44 -1.00
CA PHE A 6 -19.28 7.38 -0.23
C PHE A 6 -18.07 6.66 0.39
N ILE A 7 -16.87 7.01 -0.09
CA ILE A 7 -15.62 6.69 0.57
C ILE A 7 -15.22 7.91 1.41
N PRO A 8 -15.32 7.83 2.75
CA PRO A 8 -15.00 8.94 3.62
C PRO A 8 -13.50 9.23 3.58
N ASN A 9 -13.14 10.40 4.13
CA ASN A 9 -11.75 10.58 4.55
C ASN A 9 -11.37 9.52 5.59
N PRO A 10 -10.15 8.98 5.52
CA PRO A 10 -9.62 8.12 6.56
C PRO A 10 -9.47 8.90 7.88
N GLU A 11 -9.32 8.17 8.98
CA GLU A 11 -8.94 8.80 10.24
C GLU A 11 -7.64 9.60 10.04
N PRO A 12 -7.55 10.84 10.54
CA PRO A 12 -6.30 11.59 10.44
C PRO A 12 -5.17 10.88 11.21
N PRO A 13 -3.95 10.80 10.66
CA PRO A 13 -2.80 10.31 11.40
C PRO A 13 -2.50 11.24 12.59
N ARG A 14 -1.85 10.69 13.61
CA ARG A 14 -1.45 11.48 14.78
C ARG A 14 -0.05 12.04 14.56
N SER A 15 0.10 13.36 14.53
CA SER A 15 1.44 13.97 14.55
C SER A 15 2.18 13.59 15.83
N ILE A 16 3.48 13.35 15.70
CA ILE A 16 4.36 12.98 16.80
C ILE A 16 5.50 13.99 16.91
N SER A 17 5.73 14.50 18.12
CA SER A 17 6.88 15.35 18.38
C SER A 17 8.12 14.48 18.62
N ARG A 18 9.18 14.76 17.88
CA ARG A 18 10.48 14.14 18.13
C ARG A 18 10.97 14.47 19.53
N ASN A 19 11.30 13.45 20.30
CA ASN A 19 12.05 13.59 21.53
C ASN A 19 13.17 12.52 21.55
N LEU A 20 14.26 12.80 22.24
CA LEU A 20 15.46 11.94 22.29
C LEU A 20 15.23 10.58 22.97
N ILE A 21 14.04 10.33 23.51
CA ILE A 21 13.73 9.20 24.41
C ILE A 21 12.65 8.28 23.81
N SER A 22 11.93 8.72 22.77
CA SER A 22 10.93 7.88 22.13
C SER A 22 11.66 6.81 21.31
N PRO A 23 11.36 5.52 21.54
CA PRO A 23 11.74 4.47 20.62
C PRO A 23 10.89 4.65 19.35
N PHE A 24 11.31 5.55 18.46
CA PHE A 24 10.70 5.76 17.15
C PHE A 24 11.31 4.84 16.08
N ASP A 25 12.07 3.83 16.48
CA ASP A 25 12.53 2.79 15.56
C ASP A 25 11.40 1.80 15.34
N LEU A 26 10.49 2.15 14.43
CA LEU A 26 9.73 1.12 13.75
C LEU A 26 10.66 0.31 12.86
N GLU A 27 10.37 -0.98 12.84
CA GLU A 27 11.10 -1.96 12.08
C GLU A 27 10.36 -2.29 10.78
N ILE A 28 9.43 -1.46 10.28
CA ILE A 28 8.72 -1.71 9.01
C ILE A 28 9.69 -2.18 7.94
N ASP A 29 10.77 -1.42 7.71
CA ASP A 29 11.74 -1.76 6.68
C ASP A 29 12.67 -2.91 7.11
N ARG A 30 12.99 -3.05 8.40
CA ARG A 30 13.81 -4.14 8.96
C ARG A 30 13.11 -5.51 8.91
N LEU A 31 11.85 -5.60 9.34
CA LEU A 31 11.04 -6.83 9.34
C LEU A 31 10.91 -7.42 7.93
N ILE A 32 10.78 -6.56 6.91
CA ILE A 32 10.71 -7.00 5.52
C ILE A 32 12.08 -7.09 4.83
N GLU A 33 13.19 -6.90 5.56
CA GLU A 33 14.57 -6.89 5.07
C GLU A 33 14.87 -5.85 3.96
N ALA A 34 14.14 -4.74 3.90
CA ALA A 34 14.33 -3.69 2.89
C ALA A 34 15.70 -2.98 2.95
N PRO A 35 16.31 -2.66 4.12
CA PRO A 35 17.68 -2.15 4.17
C PRO A 35 18.71 -3.08 3.52
N ARG A 36 18.56 -4.38 3.74
CA ARG A 36 19.44 -5.41 3.16
C ARG A 36 19.26 -5.51 1.65
N ALA A 37 18.00 -5.52 1.19
CA ALA A 37 17.66 -5.43 -0.23
C ALA A 37 18.32 -4.23 -0.92
N ARG A 38 18.13 -3.03 -0.38
CA ARG A 38 18.68 -1.79 -0.94
C ARG A 38 20.21 -1.82 -1.01
N SER A 39 20.87 -2.18 0.09
CA SER A 39 22.34 -2.19 0.17
C SER A 39 22.97 -3.24 -0.73
N GLN A 40 22.47 -4.48 -0.72
CA GLN A 40 23.07 -5.58 -1.47
C GLN A 40 22.87 -5.43 -2.99
N PHE A 41 21.73 -4.89 -3.42
CA PHE A 41 21.43 -4.72 -4.85
C PHE A 41 21.70 -3.30 -5.36
N ASN A 42 22.11 -2.37 -4.49
CA ASN A 42 22.28 -0.94 -4.76
C ASN A 42 21.02 -0.34 -5.43
N LEU A 43 19.93 -0.29 -4.67
CA LEU A 43 18.60 0.13 -5.11
C LEU A 43 18.00 1.15 -4.14
N ASP A 44 17.20 2.05 -4.68
CA ASP A 44 16.57 3.16 -3.94
C ASP A 44 15.28 3.69 -4.62
N GLY A 45 14.86 3.09 -5.75
CA GLY A 45 13.72 3.52 -6.55
C GLY A 45 14.02 4.62 -7.57
N SER A 46 15.28 5.06 -7.71
CA SER A 46 15.65 6.16 -8.62
C SER A 46 15.19 5.90 -10.06
N GLY A 47 14.66 6.94 -10.69
CA GLY A 47 14.25 6.91 -12.09
C GLY A 47 12.85 6.35 -12.33
N LEU A 48 12.17 5.81 -11.31
CA LEU A 48 10.79 5.33 -11.40
C LEU A 48 9.84 6.30 -10.67
N SER A 49 8.58 6.31 -11.09
CA SER A 49 7.55 7.15 -10.47
C SER A 49 6.42 6.30 -9.88
N VAL A 50 5.89 6.75 -8.74
CA VAL A 50 4.70 6.20 -8.09
C VAL A 50 3.57 7.24 -8.07
N ALA A 51 2.40 6.84 -8.54
CA ALA A 51 1.16 7.61 -8.37
C ALA A 51 0.51 7.21 -7.03
N VAL A 52 0.22 8.17 -6.18
CA VAL A 52 -0.42 7.93 -4.87
C VAL A 52 -1.81 8.55 -4.90
N LEU A 53 -2.84 7.72 -4.94
CA LEU A 53 -4.24 8.13 -4.97
C LEU A 53 -4.76 8.17 -3.54
N ASP A 54 -4.88 9.38 -2.97
CA ASP A 54 -5.17 9.55 -1.54
C ASP A 54 -5.83 10.92 -1.24
N THR A 55 -5.69 11.43 -0.03
CA THR A 55 -6.23 12.70 0.51
C THR A 55 -5.45 13.95 0.09
N GLY A 56 -4.31 13.77 -0.59
CA GLY A 56 -3.43 14.84 -1.06
C GLY A 56 -1.97 14.61 -0.65
N LEU A 57 -1.15 15.65 -0.77
CA LEU A 57 0.23 15.66 -0.25
C LEU A 57 0.62 17.05 0.29
N ARG A 58 1.34 17.10 1.42
CA ARG A 58 2.18 18.25 1.77
C ARG A 58 3.39 18.29 0.82
N VAL A 59 3.20 18.84 -0.38
CA VAL A 59 4.24 18.89 -1.43
C VAL A 59 5.51 19.63 -1.01
N THR A 60 5.42 20.52 -0.01
CA THR A 60 6.54 21.27 0.57
C THR A 60 7.31 20.49 1.64
N HIS A 61 6.87 19.28 2.00
CA HIS A 61 7.58 18.46 2.98
C HIS A 61 8.99 18.09 2.49
N LYS A 62 10.02 18.29 3.33
CA LYS A 62 11.43 18.09 2.94
C LYS A 62 11.72 16.69 2.45
N CYS A 63 11.02 15.69 2.98
CA CYS A 63 11.13 14.31 2.50
C CYS A 63 10.87 14.14 1.00
N PHE A 64 10.15 15.04 0.31
CA PHE A 64 9.78 14.91 -1.10
C PHE A 64 10.40 15.97 -2.02
N GLU A 65 11.30 16.80 -1.48
CA GLU A 65 11.89 17.94 -2.19
C GLU A 65 12.52 17.50 -3.53
N GLY A 66 12.15 18.20 -4.60
CA GLY A 66 12.64 17.95 -5.96
C GLY A 66 12.14 16.66 -6.64
N ARG A 67 11.22 15.91 -6.01
CA ARG A 67 10.74 14.61 -6.53
C ARG A 67 9.23 14.53 -6.75
N VAL A 68 8.48 15.58 -6.40
CA VAL A 68 7.07 15.72 -6.81
C VAL A 68 7.06 16.25 -8.25
N ILE A 69 6.80 15.39 -9.23
CA ILE A 69 6.99 15.71 -10.66
C ILE A 69 5.69 16.06 -11.40
N SER A 70 4.54 15.75 -10.81
CA SER A 70 3.20 16.08 -11.30
C SER A 70 2.22 15.94 -10.15
N THR A 71 1.11 16.67 -10.18
CA THR A 71 0.06 16.63 -9.16
C THR A 71 -1.30 16.78 -9.83
N MET A 72 -2.36 16.23 -9.25
CA MET A 72 -3.71 16.54 -9.70
C MET A 72 -4.76 16.29 -8.61
N ASN A 73 -5.75 17.17 -8.53
CA ASN A 73 -6.93 17.02 -7.67
C ASN A 73 -8.16 16.61 -8.49
N PHE A 74 -8.78 15.50 -8.10
CA PHE A 74 -9.99 14.95 -8.69
C PHE A 74 -11.22 15.12 -7.79
N THR A 75 -11.06 15.77 -6.64
CA THR A 75 -12.16 16.06 -5.73
C THR A 75 -12.78 17.42 -6.05
N ASN A 76 -13.94 17.69 -5.43
CA ASN A 76 -14.61 18.99 -5.53
C ASN A 76 -14.17 19.96 -4.42
N ASP A 77 -13.22 19.58 -3.57
CA ASP A 77 -12.66 20.53 -2.61
C ASP A 77 -11.82 21.60 -3.31
N ASP A 78 -11.41 22.63 -2.57
CA ASP A 78 -10.68 23.78 -3.15
C ASP A 78 -11.42 24.40 -4.37
N ASN A 79 -12.77 24.36 -4.35
CA ASN A 79 -13.67 24.75 -5.43
C ASN A 79 -13.44 23.99 -6.76
N GLY A 80 -13.00 22.73 -6.69
CA GLY A 80 -12.68 21.90 -7.85
C GLY A 80 -11.38 22.30 -8.56
N ASN A 81 -10.49 23.01 -7.87
CA ASN A 81 -9.21 23.41 -8.45
C ASN A 81 -8.27 22.20 -8.57
N ILE A 82 -8.08 21.75 -9.80
CA ILE A 82 -7.27 20.57 -10.16
C ILE A 82 -5.79 20.69 -9.75
N ASP A 83 -5.28 21.91 -9.53
CA ASP A 83 -3.87 22.15 -9.20
C ASP A 83 -3.60 22.14 -7.69
N ILE A 84 -4.65 22.13 -6.85
CA ILE A 84 -4.50 22.17 -5.39
C ILE A 84 -4.61 20.75 -4.82
N VAL A 85 -3.46 20.17 -4.48
CA VAL A 85 -3.36 18.83 -3.86
C VAL A 85 -3.04 18.88 -2.37
N THR A 86 -3.28 20.00 -1.69
CA THR A 86 -2.99 20.16 -0.27
C THR A 86 -3.66 19.04 0.54
N ASP A 87 -2.85 18.35 1.34
CA ASP A 87 -3.33 17.32 2.24
C ASP A 87 -3.86 17.94 3.55
N TYR A 88 -5.17 18.15 3.62
CA TYR A 88 -5.83 18.65 4.82
C TYR A 88 -6.06 17.55 5.88
N ASN A 89 -5.95 16.28 5.51
CA ASN A 89 -6.17 15.14 6.40
C ASN A 89 -4.87 14.65 7.05
N GLY A 90 -3.81 14.53 6.24
CA GLY A 90 -2.48 14.04 6.61
C GLY A 90 -2.20 12.61 6.19
N HIS A 91 -3.25 11.83 5.89
CA HIS A 91 -3.11 10.41 5.52
C HIS A 91 -2.28 10.22 4.24
N GLY A 92 -2.51 11.02 3.20
CA GLY A 92 -1.81 10.90 1.93
C GLY A 92 -0.32 11.22 2.06
N THR A 93 0.02 12.19 2.91
CA THR A 93 1.42 12.51 3.25
C THR A 93 2.09 11.38 4.03
N ASN A 94 1.40 10.76 4.98
CA ASN A 94 1.88 9.58 5.71
C ASN A 94 2.14 8.40 4.77
N VAL A 95 1.14 8.04 3.95
CA VAL A 95 1.20 6.96 2.96
C VAL A 95 2.36 7.19 1.98
N THR A 96 2.45 8.39 1.41
CA THR A 96 3.52 8.75 0.47
C THR A 96 4.91 8.64 1.11
N GLY A 97 5.03 9.02 2.39
CA GLY A 97 6.31 8.92 3.10
C GLY A 97 6.79 7.48 3.25
N ILE A 98 5.90 6.52 3.52
CA ILE A 98 6.26 5.10 3.66
C ILE A 98 6.87 4.57 2.35
N ILE A 99 6.36 5.04 1.21
CA ILE A 99 6.91 4.67 -0.10
C ILE A 99 8.26 5.35 -0.32
N ALA A 100 8.31 6.68 -0.18
CA ALA A 100 9.28 7.49 -0.91
C ALA A 100 9.94 8.60 -0.10
N ALA A 101 9.74 8.71 1.22
CA ALA A 101 10.41 9.75 2.00
C ALA A 101 11.94 9.58 1.96
N ASP A 102 12.63 10.62 1.48
CA ASP A 102 14.10 10.67 1.52
C ASP A 102 14.53 11.31 2.83
N SER A 103 14.64 10.48 3.86
CA SER A 103 15.18 10.88 5.15
C SER A 103 16.23 9.89 5.64
N LYS A 104 16.96 10.29 6.68
CA LYS A 104 17.94 9.46 7.39
C LYS A 104 17.46 9.08 8.80
N ASP A 105 16.16 9.15 9.01
CA ASP A 105 15.49 9.00 10.29
C ASP A 105 14.31 8.00 10.14
N GLU A 106 13.47 7.88 11.16
CA GLU A 106 12.37 6.91 11.23
C GLU A 106 11.37 7.00 10.06
N ARG A 107 11.33 8.13 9.35
CA ARG A 107 10.41 8.33 8.22
C ARG A 107 10.92 7.72 6.92
N ARG A 108 12.14 7.18 6.87
CA ARG A 108 12.79 6.79 5.62
C ARG A 108 11.91 5.77 4.87
N GLY A 109 11.47 6.15 3.68
CA GLY A 109 10.65 5.28 2.84
C GLY A 109 11.43 4.08 2.29
N ILE A 110 10.69 3.10 1.78
CA ILE A 110 11.26 1.88 1.19
C ILE A 110 12.03 2.20 -0.10
N ALA A 111 11.50 3.08 -0.95
CA ALA A 111 12.08 3.52 -2.23
C ALA A 111 12.32 5.05 -2.23
N PRO A 112 13.28 5.52 -1.39
CA PRO A 112 13.43 6.93 -1.01
C PRO A 112 13.89 7.84 -2.15
N ARG A 113 14.23 7.34 -3.34
CA ARG A 113 14.66 8.15 -4.49
C ARG A 113 13.72 8.05 -5.69
N SER A 114 12.56 7.42 -5.53
CA SER A 114 11.48 7.42 -6.52
C SER A 114 10.85 8.81 -6.66
N ASN A 115 10.31 9.11 -7.85
CA ASN A 115 9.47 10.28 -8.04
C ASN A 115 8.06 10.01 -7.51
N VAL A 116 7.42 11.05 -6.99
CA VAL A 116 6.08 10.98 -6.41
C VAL A 116 5.11 11.80 -7.23
N ILE A 117 3.92 11.26 -7.46
CA ILE A 117 2.81 11.92 -8.13
C ILE A 117 1.57 11.81 -7.24
N PRO A 118 1.27 12.80 -6.40
CA PRO A 118 0.07 12.79 -5.59
C PRO A 118 -1.16 13.10 -6.45
N LEU A 119 -2.13 12.19 -6.40
CA LEU A 119 -3.44 12.34 -7.01
C LEU A 119 -4.48 12.38 -5.88
N LYS A 120 -5.07 13.55 -5.65
CA LYS A 120 -6.04 13.75 -4.58
C LYS A 120 -7.41 13.27 -5.03
N VAL A 121 -7.93 12.23 -4.37
CA VAL A 121 -9.20 11.56 -4.72
C VAL A 121 -10.14 11.42 -3.52
N LEU A 122 -9.66 11.69 -2.29
CA LEU A 122 -10.44 11.56 -1.06
C LEU A 122 -10.76 12.92 -0.43
N PRO A 123 -11.96 13.10 0.16
CA PRO A 123 -13.04 12.12 0.25
C PRO A 123 -13.74 11.91 -1.11
N ALA A 124 -14.22 10.69 -1.38
CA ALA A 124 -14.84 10.37 -2.67
C ALA A 124 -16.36 10.15 -2.51
N PRO A 125 -17.22 11.03 -3.02
CA PRO A 125 -18.68 10.87 -2.95
C PRO A 125 -19.24 9.82 -3.92
N SER A 126 -18.42 9.40 -4.89
CA SER A 126 -18.64 8.32 -5.84
C SER A 126 -17.30 7.65 -6.16
N PHE A 127 -17.30 6.60 -7.00
CA PHE A 127 -16.07 6.03 -7.53
C PHE A 127 -15.40 6.90 -8.61
N ASP A 128 -16.07 7.94 -9.12
CA ASP A 128 -15.59 8.72 -10.28
C ASP A 128 -14.22 9.38 -10.05
N PRO A 129 -13.91 10.01 -8.90
CA PRO A 129 -12.59 10.57 -8.66
C PRO A 129 -11.47 9.52 -8.78
N ILE A 130 -11.74 8.28 -8.34
CA ILE A 130 -10.78 7.18 -8.39
C ILE A 130 -10.63 6.67 -9.83
N LEU A 131 -11.73 6.47 -10.56
CA LEU A 131 -11.71 6.07 -11.96
C LEU A 131 -10.97 7.11 -12.82
N ASN A 132 -11.28 8.39 -12.64
CA ASN A 132 -10.62 9.49 -13.36
C ASN A 132 -9.12 9.57 -13.05
N ALA A 133 -8.73 9.35 -11.79
CA ALA A 133 -7.31 9.32 -11.41
C ALA A 133 -6.57 8.11 -12.00
N LEU A 134 -7.17 6.92 -11.98
CA LEU A 134 -6.59 5.73 -12.62
C LEU A 134 -6.48 5.90 -14.14
N GLN A 135 -7.47 6.55 -14.77
CA GLN A 135 -7.44 6.86 -16.20
C GLN A 135 -6.31 7.84 -16.50
N TRP A 136 -6.14 8.87 -15.67
CA TRP A 136 -5.01 9.78 -15.77
C TRP A 136 -3.66 9.04 -15.64
N VAL A 137 -3.54 8.07 -14.73
CA VAL A 137 -2.34 7.23 -14.62
C VAL A 137 -2.10 6.43 -15.91
N TYR A 138 -3.15 5.83 -16.48
CA TYR A 138 -3.08 5.09 -17.74
C TYR A 138 -2.58 5.95 -18.90
N ASP A 139 -3.08 7.20 -18.98
CA ASP A 139 -2.72 8.14 -20.05
C ASP A 139 -1.31 8.72 -19.89
N ASN A 140 -0.80 8.80 -18.64
CA ASN A 140 0.46 9.49 -18.34
C ASN A 140 1.63 8.56 -17.97
N THR A 141 1.43 7.25 -17.83
CA THR A 141 2.48 6.31 -17.38
C THR A 141 3.74 6.31 -18.24
N GLU A 142 3.62 6.45 -19.55
CA GLU A 142 4.78 6.49 -20.46
C GLU A 142 5.55 7.79 -20.30
N ARG A 143 4.84 8.92 -20.30
CA ARG A 143 5.41 10.27 -20.18
C ARG A 143 6.11 10.51 -18.84
N LEU A 144 5.51 10.02 -17.76
CA LEU A 144 5.96 10.26 -16.39
C LEU A 144 6.72 9.07 -15.77
N ASN A 145 6.95 8.01 -16.53
CA ASN A 145 7.51 6.74 -16.06
C ASN A 145 6.81 6.19 -14.79
N ILE A 146 5.48 6.24 -14.76
CA ILE A 146 4.68 5.69 -13.65
C ILE A 146 4.74 4.17 -13.75
N THR A 147 5.32 3.53 -12.74
CA THR A 147 5.44 2.05 -12.71
C THR A 147 4.62 1.42 -11.61
N VAL A 148 4.16 2.24 -10.65
CA VAL A 148 3.34 1.82 -9.52
C VAL A 148 2.24 2.84 -9.29
N ALA A 149 1.03 2.38 -8.99
CA ALA A 149 -0.05 3.17 -8.42
C ALA A 149 -0.42 2.59 -7.05
N ASN A 150 -0.42 3.41 -6.00
CA ASN A 150 -0.81 3.01 -4.64
C ASN A 150 -2.15 3.62 -4.27
N LEU A 151 -3.11 2.78 -3.88
CA LEU A 151 -4.45 3.15 -3.44
C LEU A 151 -4.66 2.66 -2.01
N SER A 152 -4.51 3.56 -1.05
CA SER A 152 -4.73 3.27 0.37
C SER A 152 -6.19 3.58 0.78
N LEU A 153 -7.13 2.97 0.06
CA LEU A 153 -8.57 3.22 0.17
C LEU A 153 -9.39 1.95 -0.14
N GLY A 154 -10.66 1.97 0.24
CA GLY A 154 -11.61 0.91 -0.08
C GLY A 154 -13.04 1.33 0.22
N ALA A 155 -14.01 0.69 -0.45
CA ALA A 155 -15.42 0.96 -0.22
C ALA A 155 -15.89 0.37 1.12
N PRO A 156 -16.38 1.20 2.07
CA PRO A 156 -16.84 0.72 3.36
C PRO A 156 -18.00 -0.26 3.23
N GLY A 157 -18.03 -1.29 4.08
CA GLY A 157 -19.16 -2.23 4.10
C GLY A 157 -19.21 -3.22 2.94
N ILE A 158 -18.17 -3.30 2.09
CA ILE A 158 -18.01 -4.34 1.07
C ILE A 158 -16.96 -5.35 1.52
N ASN A 159 -17.30 -6.64 1.41
CA ASN A 159 -16.40 -7.75 1.72
C ASN A 159 -16.65 -8.93 0.78
N TYR A 160 -16.02 -8.91 -0.39
CA TYR A 160 -16.16 -9.97 -1.38
C TYR A 160 -15.14 -11.10 -1.14
N MET A 161 -15.57 -12.34 -1.37
CA MET A 161 -14.70 -13.52 -1.39
C MET A 161 -14.28 -13.93 -2.80
N ASN A 162 -14.81 -13.27 -3.84
CA ASN A 162 -14.35 -13.42 -5.21
C ASN A 162 -14.55 -12.14 -6.03
N ASP A 163 -13.78 -11.99 -7.10
CA ASP A 163 -13.84 -10.82 -7.98
C ASP A 163 -14.86 -10.94 -9.13
N THR A 164 -15.57 -12.07 -9.27
CA THR A 164 -16.58 -12.25 -10.33
C THR A 164 -17.76 -11.31 -10.11
N GLN A 165 -18.24 -11.20 -8.87
CA GLN A 165 -19.31 -10.25 -8.55
C GLN A 165 -18.80 -8.80 -8.65
N ALA A 166 -17.60 -8.53 -8.13
CA ALA A 166 -16.98 -7.21 -8.25
C ALA A 166 -16.82 -6.77 -9.72
N GLY A 167 -16.42 -7.66 -10.62
CA GLY A 167 -16.30 -7.34 -12.05
C GLY A 167 -17.63 -7.04 -12.75
N LYS A 168 -18.75 -7.59 -12.26
CA LYS A 168 -20.09 -7.25 -12.76
C LYS A 168 -20.57 -5.91 -12.20
N ASP A 169 -20.25 -5.63 -10.94
CA ASP A 169 -20.66 -4.42 -10.25
C ASP A 169 -19.81 -3.20 -10.68
N TYR A 170 -18.55 -3.42 -11.08
CA TYR A 170 -17.59 -2.38 -11.46
C TYR A 170 -16.84 -2.71 -12.77
N PRO A 171 -17.53 -2.83 -13.92
CA PRO A 171 -16.92 -3.23 -15.18
C PRO A 171 -15.89 -2.20 -15.70
N GLU A 172 -16.15 -0.91 -15.55
CA GLU A 172 -15.24 0.16 -15.99
C GLU A 172 -13.92 0.15 -15.20
N LEU A 173 -14.00 -0.08 -13.89
CA LEU A 173 -12.82 -0.25 -13.04
C LEU A 173 -12.01 -1.46 -13.48
N LEU A 174 -12.68 -2.60 -13.73
CA LEU A 174 -12.00 -3.82 -14.19
C LEU A 174 -11.31 -3.61 -15.55
N GLU A 175 -11.97 -2.96 -16.50
CA GLU A 175 -11.38 -2.62 -17.81
C GLU A 175 -10.12 -1.78 -17.65
N LEU A 176 -10.17 -0.75 -16.81
CA LEU A 176 -9.06 0.14 -16.56
C LEU A 176 -7.89 -0.57 -15.85
N LEU A 177 -8.17 -1.43 -14.87
CA LEU A 177 -7.16 -2.25 -14.21
C LEU A 177 -6.46 -3.20 -15.21
N ASN A 178 -7.22 -3.82 -16.14
CA ASN A 178 -6.62 -4.62 -17.21
C ASN A 178 -5.72 -3.79 -18.13
N GLY A 179 -6.13 -2.55 -18.44
CA GLY A 179 -5.32 -1.59 -19.19
C GLY A 179 -3.99 -1.26 -18.50
N LEU A 180 -4.02 -1.00 -17.20
CA LEU A 180 -2.81 -0.72 -16.39
C LEU A 180 -1.88 -1.93 -16.31
N VAL A 181 -2.43 -3.14 -16.16
CA VAL A 181 -1.65 -4.40 -16.22
C VAL A 181 -0.95 -4.54 -17.58
N THR A 182 -1.65 -4.23 -18.67
CA THR A 182 -1.09 -4.28 -20.04
C THR A 182 0.05 -3.28 -20.22
N LYS A 183 -0.05 -2.10 -19.61
CA LYS A 183 1.01 -1.09 -19.56
C LYS A 183 2.11 -1.39 -18.52
N ARG A 184 2.05 -2.55 -17.85
CA ARG A 184 3.00 -2.97 -16.81
C ARG A 184 3.10 -1.96 -15.66
N VAL A 185 1.96 -1.41 -15.25
CA VAL A 185 1.83 -0.59 -14.05
C VAL A 185 1.28 -1.48 -12.94
N ALA A 186 2.03 -1.65 -11.87
CA ALA A 186 1.57 -2.39 -10.71
C ALA A 186 0.60 -1.53 -9.88
N VAL A 187 -0.63 -1.98 -9.69
CA VAL A 187 -1.61 -1.30 -8.84
C VAL A 187 -1.65 -1.99 -7.48
N VAL A 188 -1.29 -1.28 -6.42
CA VAL A 188 -1.17 -1.79 -5.04
C VAL A 188 -2.28 -1.20 -4.20
N ILE A 189 -3.05 -2.05 -3.52
CA ILE A 189 -4.29 -1.64 -2.84
C ILE A 189 -4.39 -2.24 -1.45
N ALA A 190 -4.76 -1.42 -0.48
CA ALA A 190 -5.07 -1.86 0.88
C ALA A 190 -6.28 -2.81 0.91
N ALA A 191 -6.19 -3.95 1.59
CA ALA A 191 -7.24 -4.97 1.61
C ALA A 191 -8.53 -4.52 2.34
N GLY A 192 -8.43 -3.55 3.25
CA GLY A 192 -9.52 -3.01 4.05
C GLY A 192 -9.35 -3.27 5.55
N ASN A 193 -10.07 -2.50 6.38
CA ASN A 193 -9.92 -2.49 7.84
C ASN A 193 -11.20 -2.93 8.59
N ASP A 194 -12.15 -3.57 7.91
CA ASP A 194 -13.46 -3.92 8.46
C ASP A 194 -13.57 -5.37 8.97
N TYR A 195 -12.45 -6.10 9.11
CA TYR A 195 -12.49 -7.53 9.44
C TYR A 195 -13.22 -7.81 10.75
N PHE A 196 -13.00 -7.01 11.79
CA PHE A 196 -13.73 -7.11 13.06
C PHE A 196 -15.26 -6.98 12.90
N ARG A 197 -15.73 -6.16 11.96
CA ARG A 197 -17.17 -6.02 11.70
C ARG A 197 -17.73 -7.25 10.99
N PHE A 198 -16.97 -7.79 10.03
CA PHE A 198 -17.42 -8.91 9.20
C PHE A 198 -17.26 -10.26 9.90
N GLN A 199 -16.18 -10.47 10.65
CA GLN A 199 -15.82 -11.74 11.28
C GLN A 199 -15.79 -12.90 10.26
N GLN A 200 -15.32 -12.61 9.05
CA GLN A 200 -15.22 -13.56 7.93
C GLN A 200 -14.20 -13.07 6.90
N GLU A 201 -13.61 -14.00 6.15
CA GLU A 201 -12.71 -13.70 5.04
C GLU A 201 -13.36 -12.86 3.94
N GLY A 202 -12.50 -12.12 3.24
CA GLY A 202 -12.84 -11.32 2.07
C GLY A 202 -11.99 -10.07 1.97
N MET A 203 -12.21 -9.31 0.89
CA MET A 203 -11.55 -8.02 0.65
C MET A 203 -12.57 -7.00 0.14
N THR A 204 -12.26 -5.72 0.37
CA THR A 204 -13.03 -4.61 -0.21
C THR A 204 -12.74 -4.41 -1.70
N VAL A 205 -13.51 -3.54 -2.35
CA VAL A 205 -13.21 -3.03 -3.70
C VAL A 205 -12.37 -1.76 -3.55
N PRO A 206 -11.26 -1.59 -4.30
CA PRO A 206 -10.83 -2.40 -5.46
C PRO A 206 -9.94 -3.61 -5.14
N ALA A 207 -9.54 -3.84 -3.89
CA ALA A 207 -8.52 -4.83 -3.53
C ALA A 207 -8.84 -6.27 -3.94
N ILE A 208 -10.12 -6.64 -4.07
CA ILE A 208 -10.53 -7.99 -4.47
C ILE A 208 -10.12 -8.38 -5.91
N PHE A 209 -9.88 -7.40 -6.80
CA PHE A 209 -9.57 -7.67 -8.21
C PHE A 209 -8.21 -8.34 -8.39
N ARG A 210 -8.16 -9.50 -9.07
CA ARG A 210 -6.91 -10.26 -9.29
C ARG A 210 -5.83 -9.51 -10.10
N GLN A 211 -6.21 -8.44 -10.79
CA GLN A 211 -5.32 -7.55 -11.55
C GLN A 211 -4.41 -6.71 -10.64
N VAL A 212 -4.76 -6.56 -9.37
CA VAL A 212 -4.07 -5.69 -8.41
C VAL A 212 -3.20 -6.52 -7.46
N ILE A 213 -2.39 -5.83 -6.66
CA ILE A 213 -1.62 -6.40 -5.57
C ILE A 213 -2.28 -5.94 -4.27
N SER A 214 -3.04 -6.83 -3.66
CA SER A 214 -3.82 -6.60 -2.45
C SER A 214 -2.99 -6.81 -1.19
N VAL A 215 -3.09 -5.87 -0.23
CA VAL A 215 -2.18 -5.84 0.92
C VAL A 215 -2.92 -5.82 2.25
N GLY A 216 -2.70 -6.87 3.05
CA GLY A 216 -3.12 -6.97 4.45
C GLY A 216 -2.08 -6.39 5.41
N ALA A 217 -2.45 -6.20 6.69
CA ALA A 217 -1.60 -5.58 7.70
C ALA A 217 -1.23 -6.52 8.84
N VAL A 218 0.07 -6.55 9.17
CA VAL A 218 0.64 -7.14 10.39
C VAL A 218 1.22 -6.04 11.29
N TYR A 219 1.53 -6.41 12.54
CA TYR A 219 2.43 -5.62 13.38
C TYR A 219 3.90 -5.88 13.01
N ASP A 220 4.75 -4.86 13.16
CA ASP A 220 6.22 -5.01 13.00
C ASP A 220 6.96 -5.36 14.28
N ALA A 221 6.33 -5.16 15.44
CA ALA A 221 6.93 -5.40 16.76
C ALA A 221 5.83 -5.61 17.81
N SER A 222 6.26 -5.85 19.05
CA SER A 222 5.36 -5.85 20.20
C SER A 222 5.10 -4.43 20.72
N PHE A 223 3.83 -4.02 20.71
CA PHE A 223 3.33 -2.74 21.20
C PHE A 223 2.48 -2.85 22.46
N GLY A 224 2.35 -4.06 23.03
CA GLY A 224 1.39 -4.35 24.09
C GLY A 224 -0.06 -4.39 23.58
N PRO A 225 -1.07 -4.25 24.46
CA PRO A 225 -2.46 -4.25 24.05
C PRO A 225 -2.81 -3.09 23.12
N ARG A 226 -3.63 -3.34 22.10
CA ARG A 226 -4.08 -2.36 21.11
C ARG A 226 -5.60 -2.42 20.96
N ALA A 227 -6.24 -1.25 20.90
CA ALA A 227 -7.66 -1.11 20.62
C ALA A 227 -7.89 -0.07 19.52
N TYR A 228 -8.81 -0.38 18.61
CA TYR A 228 -9.10 0.42 17.42
C TYR A 228 -10.52 0.97 17.48
N ARG A 229 -10.76 2.09 16.79
CA ARG A 229 -12.06 2.79 16.88
C ARG A 229 -13.25 1.97 16.37
N ASN A 230 -13.01 1.07 15.42
CA ASN A 230 -14.02 0.17 14.87
C ASN A 230 -14.42 -0.97 15.84
N GLY A 231 -13.77 -1.07 17.01
CA GLY A 231 -14.00 -2.11 18.01
C GLY A 231 -13.04 -3.30 17.94
N ALA A 232 -12.21 -3.38 16.89
CA ALA A 232 -11.15 -4.37 16.83
C ALA A 232 -10.16 -4.15 17.99
N SER A 233 -9.64 -5.23 18.58
CA SER A 233 -8.65 -5.14 19.64
C SER A 233 -7.77 -6.37 19.70
N ALA A 234 -6.49 -6.17 19.97
CA ALA A 234 -5.51 -7.21 20.28
C ALA A 234 -5.06 -7.06 21.74
N ILE A 235 -5.15 -8.13 22.52
CA ILE A 235 -4.75 -8.15 23.94
C ILE A 235 -3.23 -8.19 24.05
N SER A 236 -2.55 -8.87 23.13
CA SER A 236 -1.11 -8.79 22.94
C SER A 236 -0.77 -8.55 21.46
N THR A 237 0.44 -8.04 21.21
CA THR A 237 0.94 -7.77 19.86
C THR A 237 2.36 -8.27 19.71
N HIS A 238 2.66 -8.86 18.55
CA HIS A 238 3.97 -9.39 18.18
C HIS A 238 4.29 -9.11 16.71
N ALA A 239 5.58 -9.07 16.36
CA ALA A 239 5.96 -9.00 14.94
C ALA A 239 5.35 -10.19 14.17
N ASP A 240 4.93 -9.95 12.93
CA ASP A 240 4.28 -10.92 12.04
C ASP A 240 2.83 -11.33 12.41
N GLN A 241 2.32 -10.99 13.60
CA GLN A 241 0.92 -11.19 13.96
C GLN A 241 -0.02 -10.33 13.09
N ILE A 242 -1.10 -10.93 12.58
CA ILE A 242 -2.07 -10.20 11.76
C ILE A 242 -2.88 -9.23 12.63
N THR A 243 -3.03 -7.99 12.16
CA THR A 243 -3.82 -6.99 12.89
C THR A 243 -5.31 -7.36 12.86
N PRO A 244 -6.08 -7.19 13.96
CA PRO A 244 -7.48 -7.66 14.03
C PRO A 244 -8.42 -6.90 13.09
N PHE A 245 -8.03 -5.71 12.62
CA PHE A 245 -8.82 -4.96 11.64
C PHE A 245 -8.60 -5.44 10.20
N SER A 246 -7.45 -6.06 9.88
CA SER A 246 -7.05 -6.33 8.50
C SER A 246 -7.99 -7.32 7.83
N GLN A 247 -8.58 -6.92 6.71
CA GLN A 247 -9.20 -7.87 5.80
C GLN A 247 -8.17 -8.88 5.30
N ARG A 248 -8.64 -10.10 5.08
CA ARG A 248 -7.82 -11.25 4.69
C ARG A 248 -8.68 -12.25 3.93
N LEU A 249 -8.12 -12.81 2.88
CA LEU A 249 -8.77 -13.84 2.06
C LEU A 249 -7.71 -14.86 1.64
N ALA A 250 -7.81 -16.07 2.16
CA ALA A 250 -6.85 -17.13 1.89
C ALA A 250 -7.02 -17.72 0.50
N LYS A 251 -5.93 -18.27 -0.03
CA LYS A 251 -5.94 -18.97 -1.32
C LYS A 251 -6.80 -20.23 -1.28
N GLU A 252 -6.87 -20.90 -0.13
CA GLU A 252 -7.71 -22.06 0.13
C GLU A 252 -9.20 -21.71 0.02
N THR A 253 -9.58 -20.51 0.44
CA THR A 253 -10.95 -20.00 0.37
C THR A 253 -11.30 -19.47 -1.01
N SER A 254 -10.36 -18.79 -1.68
CA SER A 254 -10.56 -18.24 -3.02
C SER A 254 -9.31 -18.40 -3.91
N PRO A 255 -9.20 -19.52 -4.66
CA PRO A 255 -7.99 -19.86 -5.40
C PRO A 255 -7.58 -18.87 -6.49
N ASP A 256 -8.54 -18.14 -7.06
CA ASP A 256 -8.34 -17.23 -8.20
C ASP A 256 -8.07 -15.77 -7.77
N CYS A 257 -8.50 -15.37 -6.57
CA CYS A 257 -8.35 -14.01 -6.05
C CYS A 257 -8.29 -14.06 -4.53
N TYR A 258 -7.10 -13.89 -3.99
CA TYR A 258 -6.77 -13.96 -2.57
C TYR A 258 -5.83 -12.81 -2.20
N THR A 259 -5.66 -12.53 -0.91
CA THR A 259 -4.76 -11.48 -0.46
C THR A 259 -3.33 -11.79 -0.91
N ASP A 260 -2.71 -10.89 -1.67
CA ASP A 260 -1.41 -11.13 -2.29
C ASP A 260 -0.29 -11.27 -1.27
N VAL A 261 -0.23 -10.31 -0.36
CA VAL A 261 0.77 -10.24 0.71
C VAL A 261 0.26 -9.46 1.92
N PHE A 262 0.88 -9.71 3.07
CA PHE A 262 0.81 -8.88 4.26
C PHE A 262 2.08 -8.07 4.40
N SER A 263 1.96 -6.89 5.01
CA SER A 263 3.08 -6.01 5.31
C SER A 263 2.81 -5.23 6.60
N PRO A 264 3.84 -4.71 7.28
CA PRO A 264 3.62 -3.89 8.47
C PRO A 264 2.72 -2.69 8.22
N GLY A 265 1.67 -2.58 9.03
CA GLY A 265 0.69 -1.49 8.92
C GLY A 265 0.24 -0.91 10.27
N ALA A 266 0.75 -1.41 11.40
CA ALA A 266 0.40 -0.93 12.73
C ALA A 266 1.61 -1.06 13.67
N ALA A 267 2.18 0.01 14.25
CA ALA A 267 1.83 1.43 14.16
C ALA A 267 2.79 2.20 13.24
N ALA A 268 2.42 2.50 12.00
CA ALA A 268 3.36 3.02 10.99
C ALA A 268 3.64 4.53 11.12
N THR A 269 4.90 4.87 11.34
CA THR A 269 5.44 6.23 11.46
C THR A 269 6.04 6.67 10.13
N SER A 270 5.71 7.89 9.70
CA SER A 270 6.11 8.43 8.41
C SER A 270 6.01 9.96 8.40
N ALA A 271 6.19 10.59 7.24
CA ALA A 271 6.00 12.04 7.05
C ALA A 271 4.61 12.50 7.52
N GLY A 272 4.53 13.65 8.16
CA GLY A 272 3.28 14.28 8.58
C GLY A 272 2.92 15.49 7.71
N ALA A 273 1.66 15.91 7.74
CA ALA A 273 1.19 17.05 6.94
C ALA A 273 1.09 18.37 7.72
N ALA A 274 1.38 18.40 9.03
CA ALA A 274 1.20 19.62 9.82
C ALA A 274 2.21 20.72 9.45
N HIS A 275 3.46 20.34 9.10
CA HIS A 275 4.53 21.23 8.67
C HIS A 275 5.55 20.48 7.80
N ASP A 276 6.53 21.18 7.22
CA ASP A 276 7.44 20.64 6.20
C ASP A 276 8.45 19.60 6.71
N ASP A 277 8.49 19.39 8.03
CA ASP A 277 9.35 18.43 8.71
C ASP A 277 8.56 17.51 9.64
N ASP A 278 7.23 17.47 9.52
CA ASP A 278 6.37 16.75 10.45
C ASP A 278 6.59 15.24 10.36
N THR A 279 6.26 14.57 11.46
CA THR A 279 6.23 13.12 11.54
C THR A 279 4.86 12.73 12.07
N SER A 280 4.25 11.71 11.50
CA SER A 280 2.94 11.23 11.92
C SER A 280 2.91 9.70 12.02
N ILE A 281 2.04 9.18 12.88
CA ILE A 281 1.84 7.74 13.09
C ILE A 281 0.39 7.34 12.83
N GLN A 282 0.20 6.19 12.18
CA GLN A 282 -1.12 5.66 11.86
C GLN A 282 -1.14 4.14 11.77
N ASP A 283 -2.33 3.57 11.93
CA ASP A 283 -2.60 2.14 11.85
C ASP A 283 -3.57 1.86 10.69
N GLY A 284 -3.27 0.85 9.88
CA GLY A 284 -4.18 0.41 8.82
C GLY A 284 -3.52 -0.43 7.73
N THR A 285 -4.35 -1.16 6.96
CA THR A 285 -3.93 -1.72 5.67
C THR A 285 -3.48 -0.62 4.70
N SER A 286 -4.00 0.60 4.88
CA SER A 286 -3.54 1.83 4.23
C SER A 286 -2.06 2.13 4.42
N GLN A 287 -1.46 1.72 5.54
CA GLN A 287 -0.04 1.88 5.84
C GLN A 287 0.78 0.65 5.41
N ALA A 288 0.16 -0.53 5.29
CA ALA A 288 0.81 -1.72 4.77
C ALA A 288 1.00 -1.68 3.23
N ALA A 289 -0.01 -1.22 2.50
CA ALA A 289 0.04 -1.08 1.04
C ALA A 289 1.26 -0.29 0.49
N PRO A 290 1.58 0.92 1.02
CA PRO A 290 2.72 1.70 0.52
C PRO A 290 4.07 1.01 0.75
N THR A 291 4.21 0.19 1.79
CA THR A 291 5.41 -0.62 2.00
C THR A 291 5.66 -1.55 0.81
N VAL A 292 4.60 -2.25 0.36
CA VAL A 292 4.65 -3.15 -0.81
C VAL A 292 4.90 -2.38 -2.11
N ALA A 293 4.26 -1.21 -2.29
CA ALA A 293 4.51 -0.33 -3.42
C ALA A 293 6.00 0.06 -3.52
N GLY A 294 6.62 0.36 -2.38
CA GLY A 294 8.06 0.61 -2.29
C GLY A 294 8.92 -0.59 -2.68
N VAL A 295 8.60 -1.79 -2.21
CA VAL A 295 9.33 -3.01 -2.60
C VAL A 295 9.22 -3.28 -4.10
N ILE A 296 8.04 -3.06 -4.69
CA ILE A 296 7.82 -3.21 -6.13
C ILE A 296 8.69 -2.21 -6.92
N LEU A 297 8.84 -0.97 -6.47
CA LEU A 297 9.77 -0.01 -7.10
C LEU A 297 11.21 -0.54 -7.10
N LEU A 298 11.67 -1.15 -6.00
CA LEU A 298 13.01 -1.76 -5.93
C LEU A 298 13.15 -2.95 -6.88
N LEU A 299 12.17 -3.85 -6.91
CA LEU A 299 12.13 -5.00 -7.84
C LEU A 299 12.17 -4.55 -9.30
N GLN A 300 11.37 -3.53 -9.65
CA GLN A 300 11.33 -2.98 -10.99
C GLN A 300 12.62 -2.27 -11.37
N GLN A 301 13.22 -1.47 -10.47
CA GLN A 301 14.51 -0.83 -10.71
C GLN A 301 15.59 -1.87 -11.03
N TYR A 302 15.63 -2.95 -10.25
CA TYR A 302 16.54 -4.06 -10.48
C TYR A 302 16.29 -4.75 -11.83
N TYR A 303 15.04 -5.13 -12.10
CA TYR A 303 14.67 -5.83 -13.33
C TYR A 303 14.98 -4.99 -14.58
N ILE A 304 14.62 -3.71 -14.58
CA ILE A 304 14.90 -2.78 -15.68
C ILE A 304 16.41 -2.62 -15.89
N ARG A 305 17.18 -2.49 -14.81
CA ARG A 305 18.65 -2.38 -14.90
C ARG A 305 19.28 -3.59 -15.60
N VAL A 306 18.73 -4.79 -15.42
CA VAL A 306 19.30 -6.03 -15.97
C VAL A 306 18.71 -6.41 -17.33
N LYS A 307 17.40 -6.22 -17.53
CA LYS A 307 16.65 -6.70 -18.71
C LYS A 307 16.27 -5.57 -19.68
N GLY A 308 16.46 -4.31 -19.31
CA GLY A 308 16.15 -3.14 -20.14
C GLY A 308 14.65 -2.88 -20.36
N THR A 309 13.76 -3.62 -19.70
CA THR A 309 12.30 -3.52 -19.85
C THR A 309 11.61 -3.62 -18.49
N ARG A 310 10.35 -3.18 -18.37
CA ARG A 310 9.55 -3.37 -17.15
C ARG A 310 9.11 -4.84 -17.02
N PRO A 311 9.11 -5.44 -15.81
CA PRO A 311 8.55 -6.77 -15.59
C PRO A 311 7.02 -6.77 -15.81
N SER A 312 6.41 -7.93 -16.05
CA SER A 312 4.95 -8.03 -16.02
C SER A 312 4.43 -7.92 -14.58
N VAL A 313 3.18 -7.48 -14.43
CA VAL A 313 2.52 -7.44 -13.10
C VAL A 313 2.40 -8.84 -12.51
N SER A 314 2.12 -9.86 -13.34
CA SER A 314 2.06 -11.26 -12.90
C SER A 314 3.39 -11.74 -12.32
N LEU A 315 4.53 -11.38 -12.93
CA LEU A 315 5.84 -11.72 -12.39
C LEU A 315 6.06 -11.07 -11.02
N LEU A 316 5.64 -9.81 -10.84
CA LEU A 316 5.72 -9.14 -9.55
C LEU A 316 4.85 -9.85 -8.50
N GLN A 317 3.60 -10.17 -8.83
CA GLN A 317 2.71 -10.95 -7.95
C GLN A 317 3.35 -12.30 -7.57
N ASP A 318 3.90 -13.03 -8.53
CA ASP A 318 4.54 -14.33 -8.28
C ASP A 318 5.76 -14.19 -7.36
N MET A 319 6.64 -13.21 -7.61
CA MET A 319 7.80 -12.96 -6.76
C MET A 319 7.34 -12.62 -5.34
N LEU A 320 6.37 -11.74 -5.16
CA LEU A 320 5.86 -11.34 -3.85
C LEU A 320 5.23 -12.53 -3.11
N ARG A 321 4.32 -13.27 -3.75
CA ARG A 321 3.60 -14.39 -3.13
C ARG A 321 4.52 -15.57 -2.77
N THR A 322 5.50 -15.90 -3.61
CA THR A 322 6.30 -17.13 -3.47
C THR A 322 7.57 -16.98 -2.63
N THR A 323 8.05 -15.75 -2.42
CA THR A 323 9.31 -15.48 -1.70
C THR A 323 9.08 -14.85 -0.33
N SER A 324 7.82 -14.68 0.04
CA SER A 324 7.39 -14.17 1.34
C SER A 324 7.71 -15.16 2.46
N SER A 325 7.79 -14.63 3.69
CA SER A 325 7.73 -15.46 4.89
C SER A 325 6.27 -15.78 5.17
N TRP A 326 5.98 -17.01 5.58
CA TRP A 326 4.60 -17.43 5.82
C TRP A 326 4.23 -17.18 7.28
N ILE A 327 3.15 -16.42 7.48
CA ILE A 327 2.48 -16.21 8.77
C ILE A 327 1.22 -17.07 8.80
N PHE A 328 0.74 -17.41 9.99
CA PHE A 328 -0.48 -18.20 10.18
C PHE A 328 -1.48 -17.36 10.98
N ASP A 329 -2.76 -17.45 10.65
CA ASP A 329 -3.82 -16.72 11.35
C ASP A 329 -4.52 -17.68 12.32
N GLY A 330 -4.17 -17.59 13.60
CA GLY A 330 -4.68 -18.40 14.71
C GLY A 330 -3.60 -19.12 15.53
N ASP A 331 -2.31 -18.81 15.35
CA ASP A 331 -1.21 -19.37 16.16
C ASP A 331 -0.65 -18.40 17.21
N ASP A 332 -0.69 -17.09 16.95
CA ASP A 332 -0.21 -16.06 17.88
C ASP A 332 -1.21 -14.91 18.13
N GLU A 333 -2.36 -14.91 17.44
CA GLU A 333 -3.40 -13.91 17.64
C GLU A 333 -4.18 -14.08 18.96
N ASP A 334 -3.86 -13.23 19.93
CA ASP A 334 -4.69 -12.99 21.11
C ASP A 334 -5.52 -11.71 20.91
N ASP A 335 -6.63 -11.85 20.18
CA ASP A 335 -7.49 -10.75 19.76
C ASP A 335 -8.99 -11.08 19.78
N ASN A 336 -9.83 -10.14 19.34
CA ASN A 336 -11.29 -10.26 19.37
C ASN A 336 -11.93 -10.59 18.01
N VAL A 337 -11.19 -11.21 17.09
CA VAL A 337 -11.71 -11.62 15.78
C VAL A 337 -11.64 -13.12 15.59
N LYS A 338 -12.45 -13.65 14.66
CA LYS A 338 -12.36 -15.05 14.25
C LYS A 338 -11.10 -15.26 13.43
N HIS A 339 -10.32 -16.27 13.77
CA HIS A 339 -9.13 -16.67 13.00
C HIS A 339 -9.51 -17.63 11.88
N THR A 340 -8.85 -17.46 10.73
CA THR A 340 -9.11 -18.26 9.53
C THR A 340 -8.43 -19.63 9.57
N ASN A 341 -7.41 -19.82 10.41
CA ASN A 341 -6.57 -21.02 10.46
C ASN A 341 -5.87 -21.32 9.12
N HIS A 342 -5.54 -20.26 8.38
CA HIS A 342 -4.86 -20.33 7.09
C HIS A 342 -3.49 -19.64 7.14
N LYS A 343 -2.65 -19.93 6.15
CA LYS A 343 -1.34 -19.29 5.98
C LYS A 343 -1.44 -18.12 5.02
N TYR A 344 -0.74 -17.05 5.33
CA TYR A 344 -0.64 -15.86 4.48
C TYR A 344 0.83 -15.50 4.21
N PRO A 345 1.15 -14.99 3.02
CA PRO A 345 2.49 -14.52 2.71
C PRO A 345 2.73 -13.12 3.30
N ARG A 346 3.70 -12.95 4.19
CA ARG A 346 4.22 -11.63 4.60
C ARG A 346 5.46 -11.28 3.77
N ILE A 347 5.43 -10.11 3.15
CA ILE A 347 6.45 -9.68 2.18
C ILE A 347 7.87 -9.73 2.76
N ASN A 348 8.84 -10.21 1.97
CA ASN A 348 10.26 -10.12 2.28
C ASN A 348 11.01 -9.55 1.06
N ALA A 349 11.35 -8.26 1.13
CA ALA A 349 11.95 -7.53 0.03
C ALA A 349 13.29 -8.13 -0.43
N PHE A 350 14.09 -8.61 0.52
CA PHE A 350 15.39 -9.20 0.20
C PHE A 350 15.24 -10.54 -0.52
N GLN A 351 14.39 -11.44 -0.01
CA GLN A 351 14.15 -12.74 -0.65
C GLN A 351 13.50 -12.58 -2.03
N SER A 352 12.58 -11.62 -2.21
CA SER A 352 12.01 -11.30 -3.53
C SER A 352 13.09 -10.88 -4.53
N LEU A 353 14.02 -10.01 -4.15
CA LEU A 353 15.12 -9.60 -5.02
C LEU A 353 16.13 -10.73 -5.30
N VAL A 354 16.44 -11.55 -4.29
CA VAL A 354 17.32 -12.72 -4.48
C VAL A 354 16.71 -13.72 -5.45
N ALA A 355 15.42 -14.02 -5.30
CA ALA A 355 14.71 -14.92 -6.20
C ALA A 355 14.63 -14.35 -7.63
N LEU A 356 14.29 -13.07 -7.77
CA LEU A 356 14.27 -12.39 -9.06
C LEU A 356 15.65 -12.40 -9.74
N HIS A 357 16.72 -12.10 -8.99
CA HIS A 357 18.09 -12.20 -9.48
C HIS A 357 18.41 -13.61 -9.99
N LYS A 358 18.13 -14.65 -9.18
CA LYS A 358 18.36 -16.05 -9.55
C LYS A 358 17.58 -16.45 -10.79
N ALA A 359 16.30 -16.10 -10.87
CA ALA A 359 15.44 -16.43 -12.00
C ALA A 359 15.95 -15.80 -13.31
N ILE A 360 16.46 -14.56 -13.26
CA ILE A 360 17.11 -13.93 -14.41
C ILE A 360 18.40 -14.66 -14.80
N GLN A 361 19.26 -15.00 -13.83
CA GLN A 361 20.52 -15.70 -14.10
C GLN A 361 20.32 -17.11 -14.69
N LEU A 362 19.25 -17.80 -14.28
CA LEU A 362 18.89 -19.11 -14.78
C LEU A 362 18.13 -19.07 -16.12
N GLY A 363 17.77 -17.88 -16.61
CA GLY A 363 17.00 -17.72 -17.84
C GLY A 363 15.56 -18.24 -17.76
N THR A 364 15.01 -18.37 -16.55
CA THR A 364 13.63 -18.84 -16.36
C THR A 364 12.60 -17.73 -16.59
N ILE A 365 13.04 -16.46 -16.69
CA ILE A 365 12.26 -15.24 -16.97
C ILE A 365 13.04 -14.21 -17.79
#